data_AF-A0A941Q5V7-F1
#
_entry.id   AF-A0A941Q5V7-F1
#
_cell.length_a   1.000
_cell.length_b   1.000
_cell.length_c   1.000
_cell.angle_alpha   90.00
_cell.angle_beta   90.00
_cell.angle_gamma   90.00
#
_symmetry.space_group_name_H-M   'P 1'
#
loop_
_entity.id
_entity.type
_entity.pdbx_description
1 polymer ?
#
loop_
_entity_poly.entity_id
_entity_poly.type
_entity_poly.pdbx_seq_one_letter_code
_entity_poly.pdbx_strand_id
1 'polypeptide(L)'
;MRPMTATLLSTLLVAALSGCEKYDLDRQMEALCKADGGVKVYEVVTLPVDRFDSTGRLITGPAQDMGGGLYVKKVTEGLRIEWRTDAIKAGEPFGKALISEGRLLRFSTRVVRTVDNKVLGEEISYGRSGGEISIGHPSQNFCPRPRPAPDVVQAVILKGQ
;
A
#
# COMPACT_ATOMS: atom_id res chain seq x y z
N MET A 1 34.54 5.27 -44.33
CA MET A 1 33.42 4.39 -43.90
C MET A 1 33.41 4.36 -42.38
N ARG A 2 32.44 5.03 -41.74
CA ARG A 2 32.34 5.12 -40.27
C ARG A 2 31.67 3.84 -39.72
N PRO A 3 32.08 3.32 -38.55
CA PRO A 3 31.54 2.08 -38.00
C PRO A 3 30.12 2.31 -37.48
N MET A 4 29.10 2.10 -38.32
CA MET A 4 27.68 2.18 -37.92
C MET A 4 27.23 1.01 -37.02
N THR A 5 28.03 -0.05 -36.90
CA THR A 5 27.66 -1.26 -36.16
C THR A 5 27.84 -1.15 -34.65
N ALA A 6 28.82 -0.36 -34.18
CA ALA A 6 29.09 -0.21 -32.75
C ALA A 6 27.97 0.56 -32.01
N THR A 7 27.40 1.58 -32.63
CA THR A 7 26.42 2.47 -32.02
C THR A 7 25.04 1.81 -31.83
N LEU A 8 24.68 0.85 -32.69
CA LEU A 8 23.42 0.10 -32.62
C LEU A 8 23.40 -0.93 -31.48
N LEU A 9 24.57 -1.47 -31.11
CA LEU A 9 24.67 -2.43 -30.01
C LEU A 9 24.58 -1.73 -28.64
N SER A 10 25.10 -0.51 -28.55
CA SER A 10 25.10 0.31 -27.33
C SER A 10 23.68 0.79 -26.95
N THR A 11 22.85 1.14 -27.93
CA THR A 11 21.47 1.58 -27.69
C THR A 11 20.56 0.44 -27.25
N LEU A 12 20.79 -0.78 -27.74
CA LEU A 12 20.02 -1.97 -27.35
C LEU A 12 20.27 -2.38 -25.88
N LEU A 13 21.49 -2.20 -25.38
CA LEU A 13 21.85 -2.55 -23.99
C LEU A 13 21.19 -1.62 -22.95
N VAL A 14 21.10 -0.32 -23.25
CA VAL A 14 20.47 0.68 -22.37
C VAL A 14 18.95 0.49 -22.31
N ALA A 15 18.33 0.05 -23.42
CA ALA A 15 16.91 -0.29 -23.45
C ALA A 15 16.58 -1.56 -22.64
N ALA A 16 17.50 -2.54 -22.55
CA ALA A 16 17.28 -3.77 -21.79
C ALA A 16 17.32 -3.55 -20.27
N LEU A 17 18.19 -2.67 -19.77
CA LEU A 17 18.35 -2.43 -18.33
C LEU A 17 17.22 -1.60 -17.71
N SER A 18 16.56 -0.78 -18.52
CA SER A 18 15.56 0.19 -18.05
C SER A 18 14.15 -0.37 -17.88
N GLY A 19 13.94 -1.68 -18.10
CA GLY A 19 12.68 -2.38 -17.82
C GLY A 19 12.77 -3.46 -16.75
N CYS A 20 13.96 -3.90 -16.37
CA CYS A 20 14.15 -5.00 -15.41
C CYS A 20 13.63 -4.66 -14.01
N GLU A 21 13.87 -3.43 -13.56
CA GLU A 21 13.51 -3.02 -12.19
C GLU A 21 12.01 -3.11 -11.94
N LYS A 22 11.16 -2.60 -12.84
CA LYS A 22 9.70 -2.72 -12.72
C LYS A 22 9.27 -4.17 -12.55
N TYR A 23 9.76 -5.08 -13.39
CA TYR A 23 9.37 -6.49 -13.33
C TYR A 23 9.91 -7.20 -12.09
N ASP A 24 11.10 -6.83 -11.62
CA ASP A 24 11.67 -7.37 -10.39
C ASP A 24 10.86 -6.94 -9.18
N LEU A 25 10.43 -5.67 -9.14
CA LEU A 25 9.56 -5.15 -8.09
C LEU A 25 8.15 -5.73 -8.16
N ASP A 26 7.61 -5.98 -9.36
CA ASP A 26 6.33 -6.68 -9.49
C ASP A 26 6.40 -8.10 -8.93
N ARG A 27 7.47 -8.86 -9.24
CA ARG A 27 7.68 -10.21 -8.68
C ARG A 27 7.88 -10.18 -7.16
N GLN A 28 8.63 -9.21 -6.65
CA GLN A 28 8.82 -9.03 -5.21
C GLN A 28 7.51 -8.68 -4.51
N MET A 29 6.74 -7.75 -5.07
CA MET A 29 5.43 -7.36 -4.58
C MET A 29 4.47 -8.55 -4.52
N GLU A 30 4.43 -9.36 -5.57
CA GLU A 30 3.58 -10.56 -5.63
C GLU A 30 4.00 -11.60 -4.59
N ALA A 31 5.30 -11.85 -4.42
CA ALA A 31 5.80 -12.77 -3.41
C ALA A 31 5.44 -12.34 -1.99
N LEU A 32 5.57 -11.05 -1.68
CA LEU A 32 5.18 -10.49 -0.39
C LEU A 32 3.66 -10.57 -0.19
N CYS A 33 2.89 -10.14 -1.18
CA CYS A 33 1.44 -10.17 -1.10
C CYS A 33 0.88 -11.59 -0.94
N LYS A 34 1.51 -12.59 -1.57
CA LYS A 34 1.15 -14.00 -1.38
C LYS A 34 1.42 -14.47 0.06
N ALA A 35 2.41 -13.90 0.73
CA ALA A 35 2.79 -14.29 2.09
C ALA A 35 1.83 -13.71 3.15
N ASP A 36 1.47 -12.42 3.05
CA ASP A 36 0.69 -11.76 4.11
C ASP A 36 -0.40 -10.78 3.61
N GLY A 37 -0.53 -10.55 2.30
CA GLY A 37 -1.46 -9.61 1.72
C GLY A 37 -2.93 -10.01 1.90
N GLY A 38 -3.80 -9.00 2.01
CA GLY A 38 -5.23 -9.19 2.23
C GLY A 38 -5.69 -8.83 3.64
N VAL A 39 -6.93 -9.19 3.96
CA VAL A 39 -7.59 -8.92 5.23
C VAL A 39 -7.53 -10.16 6.11
N LYS A 40 -7.12 -9.98 7.37
CA LYS A 40 -7.20 -10.98 8.44
C LYS A 40 -8.05 -10.39 9.56
N VAL A 41 -9.13 -11.08 9.91
CA VAL A 41 -10.00 -10.73 11.04
C VAL A 41 -9.73 -11.71 12.16
N TYR A 42 -9.35 -11.20 13.32
CA TYR A 42 -9.08 -11.99 14.51
C TYR A 42 -10.26 -11.96 15.48
N GLU A 43 -10.91 -10.80 15.59
CA GLU A 43 -12.04 -10.56 16.48
C GLU A 43 -12.91 -9.46 15.88
N VAL A 44 -14.23 -9.58 16.01
CA VAL A 44 -15.19 -8.56 15.58
C VAL A 44 -15.75 -7.84 16.80
N VAL A 45 -16.09 -6.57 16.63
CA VAL A 45 -16.69 -5.72 17.66
C VAL A 45 -17.92 -5.05 17.08
N THR A 46 -18.97 -4.97 17.89
CA THR A 46 -20.20 -4.26 17.51
C THR A 46 -20.21 -2.90 18.19
N LEU A 47 -20.41 -1.84 17.42
CA LEU A 47 -20.55 -0.48 17.95
C LEU A 47 -22.01 -0.01 17.83
N PRO A 48 -22.48 0.86 18.75
CA PRO A 48 -23.83 1.41 18.65
C PRO A 48 -24.02 2.22 17.37
N VAL A 49 -25.28 2.35 16.93
CA VAL A 49 -25.64 2.98 15.65
C VAL A 49 -25.21 4.44 15.54
N ASP A 50 -25.08 5.15 16.66
CA ASP A 50 -24.63 6.54 16.75
C ASP A 50 -23.16 6.74 16.37
N ARG A 51 -22.39 5.65 16.29
CA ARG A 51 -21.00 5.65 15.79
C ARG A 51 -20.91 5.60 14.27
N PHE A 52 -22.04 5.57 13.58
CA PHE A 52 -22.10 5.52 12.13
C PHE A 52 -22.88 6.72 11.60
N ASP A 53 -22.43 7.28 10.48
CA ASP A 53 -23.16 8.34 9.81
C ASP A 53 -24.42 7.79 9.10
N SER A 54 -25.19 8.70 8.48
CA SER A 54 -26.41 8.34 7.75
C SER A 54 -26.19 7.40 6.57
N THR A 55 -24.95 7.27 6.08
CA THR A 55 -24.57 6.34 5.00
C THR A 55 -24.07 5.00 5.52
N GLY A 56 -24.00 4.82 6.84
CA GLY A 56 -23.47 3.63 7.48
C GLY A 56 -21.95 3.59 7.56
N ARG A 57 -21.25 4.71 7.33
CA ARG A 57 -19.80 4.80 7.49
C ARG A 57 -19.44 5.09 8.94
N LEU A 58 -18.38 4.46 9.42
CA LEU A 58 -17.87 4.66 10.77
C LEU A 58 -17.39 6.11 10.96
N ILE A 59 -17.90 6.77 12.00
CA ILE A 59 -17.47 8.11 12.41
C ILE A 59 -16.18 7.98 13.22
N THR A 60 -15.09 8.55 12.70
CA THR A 60 -13.76 8.54 13.32
C THR A 60 -13.29 9.96 13.66
N GLY A 61 -12.43 10.08 14.68
CA GLY A 61 -11.73 11.34 14.96
C GLY A 61 -10.70 11.72 13.88
N PRO A 62 -10.01 12.87 14.02
CA PRO A 62 -8.95 13.26 13.11
C PRO A 62 -7.79 12.26 13.13
N ALA A 63 -7.11 12.11 12.00
CA ALA A 63 -5.87 11.35 11.93
C ALA A 63 -4.74 12.11 12.63
N GLN A 64 -4.00 11.41 13.49
CA GLN A 64 -2.80 11.92 14.15
C GLN A 64 -1.58 11.27 13.52
N ASP A 65 -0.60 12.09 13.13
CA ASP A 65 0.70 11.61 12.66
C ASP A 65 1.56 11.27 13.88
N MET A 66 1.94 10.00 14.00
CA MET A 66 2.78 9.50 15.09
C MET A 66 4.26 9.40 14.68
N GLY A 67 4.61 9.86 13.47
CA GLY A 67 5.92 9.72 12.87
C GLY A 67 6.18 8.34 12.28
N GLY A 68 7.25 8.23 11.49
CA GLY A 68 7.68 6.94 10.91
C GLY A 68 6.64 6.29 10.00
N GLY A 69 5.78 7.08 9.35
CA GLY A 69 4.72 6.59 8.46
C GLY A 69 3.51 6.00 9.17
N LEU A 70 3.39 6.17 10.50
CA LEU A 70 2.25 5.72 11.30
C LEU A 70 1.23 6.85 11.52
N TYR A 71 -0.01 6.62 11.11
CA TYR A 71 -1.16 7.47 11.38
C TYR A 71 -2.15 6.73 12.26
N VAL A 72 -2.73 7.42 13.24
CA VAL A 72 -3.70 6.84 14.16
C VAL A 72 -5.00 7.64 14.14
N LYS A 73 -6.13 6.96 14.02
CA LYS A 73 -7.46 7.54 14.29
C LYS A 73 -8.10 6.86 15.48
N LYS A 74 -8.60 7.67 16.40
CA LYS A 74 -9.45 7.20 17.49
C LYS A 74 -10.85 6.92 16.96
N VAL A 75 -11.38 5.74 17.27
CA VAL A 75 -12.77 5.37 17.00
C VAL A 75 -13.60 5.59 18.26
N THR A 76 -13.20 4.98 19.37
CA THR A 76 -13.76 5.20 20.71
C THR A 76 -12.63 5.31 21.72
N GLU A 77 -12.92 5.45 23.02
CA GLU A 77 -11.90 5.28 24.07
C GLU A 77 -11.25 3.89 24.03
N GLY A 78 -12.02 2.86 23.62
CA GLY A 78 -11.61 1.46 23.58
C GLY A 78 -10.95 1.00 22.27
N LEU A 79 -11.04 1.80 21.20
CA LEU A 79 -10.67 1.36 19.84
C LEU A 79 -9.97 2.46 19.05
N ARG A 80 -8.94 2.06 18.31
CA ARG A 80 -8.22 2.93 17.36
C ARG A 80 -7.89 2.18 16.07
N ILE A 81 -7.75 2.93 14.99
CA ILE A 81 -7.29 2.44 13.70
C ILE A 81 -5.87 2.98 13.48
N GLU A 82 -4.94 2.10 13.14
CA GLU A 82 -3.59 2.43 12.73
C GLU A 82 -3.46 2.27 11.21
N TRP A 83 -2.86 3.24 10.53
CA TRP A 83 -2.36 3.10 9.17
C TRP A 83 -0.86 3.27 9.19
N ARG A 84 -0.14 2.31 8.64
CA ARG A 84 1.31 2.35 8.52
C ARG A 84 1.72 2.22 7.06
N THR A 85 2.64 3.07 6.63
CA THR A 85 3.31 2.96 5.33
C THR A 85 4.79 2.70 5.55
N ASP A 86 5.27 1.55 5.08
CA ASP A 86 6.68 1.16 5.14
C ASP A 86 7.27 1.15 3.72
N ALA A 87 8.42 1.81 3.54
CA ALA A 87 9.17 1.73 2.29
C ALA A 87 10.04 0.48 2.28
N ILE A 88 9.70 -0.50 1.44
CA ILE A 88 10.53 -1.70 1.20
C ILE A 88 11.67 -1.36 0.26
N LYS A 89 11.34 -0.57 -0.77
CA LYS A 89 12.31 0.09 -1.63
C LYS A 89 11.93 1.54 -1.79
N ALA A 90 12.85 2.42 -1.41
CA ALA A 90 12.79 3.83 -1.75
C ALA A 90 13.19 4.04 -3.22
N GLY A 91 12.64 5.08 -3.83
CA GLY A 91 12.92 5.49 -5.20
C GLY A 91 12.06 6.69 -5.56
N GLU A 92 12.45 7.50 -6.54
CA GLU A 92 11.69 8.65 -7.03
C GLU A 92 10.97 8.37 -8.37
N PRO A 93 9.77 7.75 -8.33
CA PRO A 93 9.06 7.35 -9.55
C PRO A 93 8.53 8.55 -10.35
N PHE A 94 8.41 9.72 -9.72
CA PHE A 94 7.97 10.98 -10.36
C PHE A 94 9.13 11.94 -10.61
N GLY A 95 10.37 11.44 -10.63
CA GLY A 95 11.54 12.23 -10.96
C GLY A 95 11.46 12.87 -12.35
N LYS A 96 12.24 13.92 -12.59
CA LYS A 96 12.28 14.65 -13.88
C LYS A 96 13.02 13.90 -15.00
N ALA A 97 13.54 12.70 -14.71
CA ALA A 97 14.31 11.91 -15.64
C ALA A 97 13.39 11.04 -16.53
N LEU A 98 13.89 10.66 -17.72
CA LEU A 98 13.19 9.74 -18.63
C LEU A 98 13.08 8.32 -18.06
N ILE A 99 13.95 7.96 -17.11
CA ILE A 99 13.92 6.69 -16.40
C ILE A 99 13.44 6.97 -14.98
N SER A 100 12.30 6.38 -14.61
CA SER A 100 11.75 6.48 -13.26
C SER A 100 12.38 5.44 -12.35
N GLU A 101 12.75 5.83 -11.14
CA GLU A 101 13.20 4.87 -10.13
C GLU A 101 12.01 4.10 -9.56
N GLY A 102 12.16 2.78 -9.45
CA GLY A 102 11.14 1.92 -8.86
C GLY A 102 11.00 2.13 -7.34
N ARG A 103 9.76 2.30 -6.88
CA ARG A 103 9.38 2.38 -5.46
C ARG A 103 8.46 1.21 -5.12
N LEU A 104 8.71 0.54 -3.99
CA LEU A 104 7.85 -0.51 -3.44
C LEU A 104 7.49 -0.19 -1.99
N LEU A 105 6.18 -0.05 -1.74
CA LEU A 105 5.62 0.30 -0.44
C LEU A 105 4.74 -0.84 0.09
N ARG A 106 4.74 -0.99 1.40
CA ARG A 106 3.79 -1.81 2.16
C ARG A 106 2.87 -0.88 2.94
N PHE A 107 1.57 -1.11 2.82
CA PHE A 107 0.54 -0.42 3.57
C PHE A 107 -0.12 -1.40 4.52
N SER A 108 -0.22 -1.04 5.79
CA SER A 108 -0.87 -1.84 6.82
C SER A 108 -1.96 -1.02 7.49
N THR A 109 -3.18 -1.51 7.50
CA THR A 109 -4.28 -1.00 8.32
C THR A 109 -4.50 -1.97 9.47
N ARG A 110 -4.63 -1.48 10.71
CA ARG A 110 -4.96 -2.32 11.87
C ARG A 110 -6.07 -1.71 12.69
N VAL A 111 -7.00 -2.54 13.14
CA VAL A 111 -7.96 -2.17 14.18
C VAL A 111 -7.42 -2.70 15.50
N VAL A 112 -7.19 -1.81 16.46
CA VAL A 112 -6.52 -2.12 17.73
C VAL A 112 -7.42 -1.75 18.89
N ARG A 113 -7.59 -2.70 19.81
CA ARG A 113 -8.22 -2.46 21.11
C ARG A 113 -7.23 -1.80 22.06
N THR A 114 -7.63 -0.71 22.70
CA THR A 114 -6.72 0.14 23.47
C THR A 114 -6.37 -0.43 24.84
N VAL A 115 -7.29 -1.17 25.49
CA VAL A 115 -7.09 -1.67 26.87
C VAL A 115 -5.92 -2.66 26.99
N ASP A 116 -5.69 -3.46 25.95
CA ASP A 116 -4.67 -4.52 25.93
C ASP A 116 -3.75 -4.45 24.69
N ASN A 117 -3.89 -3.41 23.86
CA ASN A 117 -3.20 -3.27 22.57
C ASN A 117 -3.40 -4.46 21.62
N LYS A 118 -4.49 -5.23 21.77
CA LYS A 118 -4.76 -6.38 20.91
C LYS A 118 -5.18 -5.92 19.52
N VAL A 119 -4.56 -6.49 18.48
CA VAL A 119 -4.99 -6.33 17.09
C VAL A 119 -6.22 -7.20 16.85
N LEU A 120 -7.34 -6.56 16.48
CA LEU A 120 -8.62 -7.21 16.19
C LEU A 120 -8.74 -7.61 14.71
N GLY A 121 -8.03 -6.91 13.85
CA GLY A 121 -7.83 -7.30 12.46
C GLY A 121 -6.74 -6.46 11.81
N GLU A 122 -6.17 -6.99 10.74
CA GLU A 122 -5.22 -6.27 9.91
C GLU A 122 -5.49 -6.46 8.42
N GLU A 123 -5.22 -5.41 7.65
CA GLU A 123 -5.16 -5.45 6.19
C GLU A 123 -3.77 -5.07 5.75
N ILE A 124 -3.17 -5.88 4.90
CA ILE A 124 -1.87 -5.60 4.31
C ILE A 124 -2.04 -5.52 2.80
N SER A 125 -1.50 -4.45 2.23
CA SER A 125 -1.41 -4.28 0.78
C SER A 125 -0.04 -3.77 0.39
N TYR A 126 0.31 -3.98 -0.87
CA TYR A 126 1.57 -3.56 -1.45
C TYR A 126 1.29 -2.72 -2.68
N GLY A 127 2.14 -1.71 -2.90
CA GLY A 127 2.07 -0.84 -4.06
C GLY A 127 3.45 -0.63 -4.66
N ARG A 128 3.56 -0.84 -5.98
CA ARG A 128 4.76 -0.60 -6.77
C ARG A 128 4.50 0.56 -7.73
N SER A 129 5.44 1.50 -7.82
CA SER A 129 5.39 2.62 -8.75
C SER A 129 6.72 2.78 -9.48
N GLY A 130 6.71 3.01 -10.79
CA GLY A 130 7.91 3.24 -11.59
C GLY A 130 8.83 2.03 -11.73
N GLY A 131 10.10 2.29 -12.07
CA GLY A 131 11.10 1.27 -12.42
C GLY A 131 11.17 1.00 -13.93
N GLU A 132 10.62 1.94 -14.71
CA GLU A 132 10.62 1.89 -16.17
C GLU A 132 10.90 3.26 -16.79
N ILE A 133 11.19 3.26 -18.10
CA ILE A 133 11.12 4.48 -18.92
C ILE A 133 9.66 4.94 -18.97
N SER A 134 9.39 6.16 -18.48
CA SER A 134 8.08 6.77 -18.55
C SER A 134 8.20 8.26 -18.86
N ILE A 135 7.27 8.77 -19.66
CA ILE A 135 7.13 10.20 -19.96
C ILE A 135 5.82 10.64 -19.30
N GLY A 136 5.93 11.42 -18.22
CA GLY A 136 4.78 11.94 -17.48
C GLY A 136 4.46 11.15 -16.22
N HIS A 137 3.76 10.02 -16.34
CA HIS A 137 3.28 9.25 -15.18
C HIS A 137 3.88 7.84 -15.13
N PRO A 138 4.58 7.47 -14.05
CA PRO A 138 5.09 6.12 -13.86
C PRO A 138 3.94 5.12 -13.77
N SER A 139 4.20 3.89 -14.22
CA SER A 139 3.29 2.77 -14.08
C SER A 139 3.06 2.47 -12.59
N GLN A 140 1.87 1.95 -12.26
CA GLN A 140 1.54 1.55 -10.90
C GLN A 140 0.96 0.14 -10.88
N ASN A 141 1.34 -0.62 -9.86
CA ASN A 141 0.78 -1.92 -9.56
C ASN A 141 0.49 -2.02 -8.06
N PHE A 142 -0.49 -2.85 -7.70
CA PHE A 142 -0.87 -3.03 -6.31
C PHE A 142 -1.38 -4.43 -6.08
N CYS A 143 -1.35 -4.87 -4.83
CA CYS A 143 -1.89 -6.13 -4.38
C CYS A 143 -2.48 -5.96 -2.98
N PRO A 144 -3.65 -6.53 -2.65
CA PRO A 144 -4.48 -7.43 -3.46
C PRO A 144 -5.20 -6.76 -4.64
N ARG A 145 -5.55 -7.55 -5.67
CA ARG A 145 -6.36 -7.15 -6.83
C ARG A 145 -7.50 -8.17 -7.07
N PRO A 146 -8.79 -7.79 -7.00
CA PRO A 146 -9.28 -6.48 -6.57
C PRO A 146 -8.95 -6.19 -5.10
N ARG A 147 -9.11 -4.93 -4.66
CA ARG A 147 -8.97 -4.62 -3.23
C ARG A 147 -10.04 -5.38 -2.43
N PRO A 148 -9.72 -5.81 -1.20
CA PRO A 148 -10.69 -6.46 -0.33
C PRO A 148 -11.91 -5.57 -0.11
N ALA A 149 -13.10 -6.16 -0.23
CA ALA A 149 -14.37 -5.54 0.11
C ALA A 149 -15.22 -6.60 0.84
N PRO A 150 -15.55 -6.42 2.13
CA PRO A 150 -15.23 -5.26 2.97
C PRO A 150 -13.71 -5.09 3.26
N ASP A 151 -13.31 -3.86 3.57
CA ASP A 151 -11.98 -3.58 4.14
C ASP A 151 -11.88 -4.09 5.60
N VAL A 152 -10.69 -4.08 6.20
CA VAL A 152 -10.54 -4.58 7.59
C VAL A 152 -11.36 -3.81 8.61
N VAL A 153 -11.56 -2.50 8.41
CA VAL A 153 -12.32 -1.68 9.38
C VAL A 153 -13.79 -2.12 9.37
N GLN A 154 -14.37 -2.29 8.19
CA GLN A 154 -15.73 -2.77 8.00
C GLN A 154 -15.89 -4.24 8.42
N ALA A 155 -14.88 -5.08 8.19
CA ALA A 155 -14.92 -6.49 8.55
C ALA A 155 -14.81 -6.72 10.07
N VAL A 156 -14.10 -5.85 10.78
CA VAL A 156 -13.92 -5.92 12.25
C VAL A 156 -15.02 -5.17 13.01
N ILE A 157 -15.40 -3.96 12.55
CA ILE A 157 -16.31 -3.07 13.27
C ILE A 157 -17.71 -3.13 12.65
N LEU A 158 -18.58 -3.90 13.28
CA LEU A 158 -19.96 -4.10 12.86
C LEU A 158 -20.86 -3.02 13.46
N LYS A 159 -21.86 -2.62 12.68
CA LYS A 159 -22.93 -1.73 13.13
C LYS A 159 -23.93 -2.54 13.97
N GLY A 160 -24.21 -2.06 15.19
CA GLY A 160 -25.26 -2.60 16.04
C GLY A 160 -26.65 -2.42 15.44
N GLN A 161 -27.60 -3.20 15.94
CA GLN A 161 -29.02 -3.06 15.59
C GLN A 161 -29.66 -1.85 16.30
#